data_AF-A0A359EIQ2-F1
#
_entry.id   AF-A0A359EIQ2-F1
#
_cell.length_a   1.000
_cell.length_b   1.000
_cell.length_c   1.000
_cell.angle_alpha   90.00
_cell.angle_beta   90.00
_cell.angle_gamma   90.00
#
_symmetry.space_group_name_H-M   'P 1'
#
loop_
_entity.id
_entity.type
_entity.pdbx_description
1 polymer ?
#
loop_
_entity_poly.entity_id
_entity_poly.type
_entity_poly.pdbx_seq_one_letter_code
_entity_poly.pdbx_strand_id
1 'polypeptide(L)'
;MPPFPTCKITILKTLYHPDLAEEYRRPDVPKEPCPFFRVGDEFTVNYLAERPEAFKCDWAWHDIHKIIMILMTNGNFGTWMKNENNFITCCTDGV
;
A
#
# COMPACT_ATOMS: atom_id res chain seq x y z
N MET A 1 20.22 0.88 18.23
CA MET A 1 19.62 0.66 16.90
C MET A 1 18.27 0.00 17.11
N PRO A 2 17.22 0.37 16.36
CA PRO A 2 15.99 -0.40 16.40
C PRO A 2 16.29 -1.85 15.99
N PRO A 3 15.62 -2.85 16.60
CA PRO A 3 15.86 -4.26 16.30
C PRO A 3 15.51 -4.65 14.85
N PHE A 4 14.74 -3.80 14.17
CA PHE A 4 14.32 -3.96 12.77
C PHE A 4 14.62 -2.67 11.98
N PRO A 5 14.93 -2.75 10.68
CA PRO A 5 14.98 -1.60 9.78
C PRO A 5 13.61 -0.91 9.67
N THR A 6 13.59 0.33 9.18
CA THR A 6 12.35 1.05 8.87
C THR A 6 11.96 0.85 7.40
N CYS A 7 10.67 0.96 7.09
CA CYS A 7 10.16 0.87 5.72
C CYS A 7 9.38 2.14 5.37
N LYS A 8 9.74 2.80 4.27
CA LYS A 8 9.00 3.97 3.75
C LYS A 8 7.95 3.53 2.74
N ILE A 9 6.72 3.97 2.92
CA ILE A 9 5.63 3.84 1.95
C ILE A 9 5.47 5.20 1.27
N THR A 10 5.39 5.20 -0.06
CA THR A 10 5.07 6.39 -0.85
C THR A 10 3.92 6.06 -1.79
N ILE A 11 2.86 6.87 -1.79
CA ILE A 11 1.72 6.68 -2.68
C ILE A 11 2.08 7.19 -4.07
N LEU A 12 2.32 6.26 -5.00
CA LEU A 12 2.76 6.60 -6.35
C LEU A 12 1.59 6.98 -7.27
N LYS A 13 0.47 6.26 -7.16
CA LYS A 13 -0.73 6.44 -7.99
C LYS A 13 -1.98 6.00 -7.23
N THR A 14 -3.09 6.65 -7.53
CA THR A 14 -4.45 6.24 -7.14
C THR A 14 -5.21 5.81 -8.40
N LEU A 15 -5.09 4.53 -8.76
CA LEU A 15 -5.78 3.99 -9.94
C LEU A 15 -7.27 3.83 -9.64
N TYR A 16 -8.12 4.19 -10.59
CA TYR A 16 -9.57 4.11 -10.51
C TYR A 16 -10.11 3.81 -11.91
N HIS A 17 -11.10 2.92 -12.00
CA HIS A 17 -11.69 2.48 -13.26
C HIS A 17 -13.17 2.86 -13.28
N PRO A 18 -13.52 4.08 -13.77
CA PRO A 18 -14.89 4.60 -13.70
C PRO A 18 -15.92 3.70 -14.40
N ASP A 19 -15.52 3.07 -15.50
CA ASP A 19 -16.31 2.10 -16.26
C ASP A 19 -16.64 0.86 -15.43
N LEU A 20 -15.63 0.26 -14.78
CA LEU A 20 -15.81 -0.91 -13.92
C LEU A 20 -16.60 -0.57 -12.66
N ALA A 21 -16.36 0.61 -12.06
CA ALA A 21 -17.10 1.08 -10.91
C ALA A 21 -18.58 1.33 -11.26
N GLU A 22 -18.88 1.81 -12.47
CA GLU A 22 -20.26 2.01 -12.90
C GLU A 22 -21.00 0.68 -13.03
N GLU A 23 -20.37 -0.31 -13.66
CA GLU A 23 -20.96 -1.60 -13.98
C GLU A 23 -21.08 -2.55 -12.77
N TYR A 24 -20.05 -2.61 -11.92
CA TYR A 24 -19.93 -3.65 -10.90
C TYR A 24 -20.04 -3.17 -9.46
N ARG A 25 -19.89 -1.86 -9.19
CA ARG A 25 -19.99 -1.32 -7.83
C ARG A 25 -21.46 -1.13 -7.44
N ARG A 26 -21.76 -1.38 -6.16
CA ARG A 26 -23.10 -1.16 -5.62
C ARG A 26 -23.51 0.32 -5.79
N PRO A 27 -24.77 0.62 -6.19
CA PRO A 27 -25.21 1.99 -6.43
C PRO A 27 -25.18 2.93 -5.22
N ASP A 28 -25.20 2.38 -3.99
CA ASP A 28 -25.18 3.14 -2.73
C ASP A 28 -23.77 3.42 -2.19
N VAL A 29 -22.73 3.02 -2.92
CA VAL A 29 -21.33 3.23 -2.53
C VAL A 29 -20.71 4.33 -3.40
N PRO A 30 -19.93 5.26 -2.83
CA PRO A 30 -19.20 6.26 -3.61
C PRO A 30 -18.35 5.63 -4.72
N LYS A 31 -18.53 6.11 -5.95
CA LYS A 31 -17.78 5.72 -7.15
C LYS A 31 -16.68 6.76 -7.41
N GLU A 32 -15.64 6.74 -6.58
CA GLU A 32 -14.53 7.70 -6.66
C GLU A 32 -13.19 7.01 -6.39
N PRO A 33 -12.06 7.64 -6.80
CA PRO A 33 -10.72 7.18 -6.44
C PRO A 33 -10.52 7.10 -4.92
N CYS A 34 -9.44 6.45 -4.49
CA CYS A 34 -9.13 6.25 -3.08
C CYS A 34 -9.33 7.54 -2.24
N PRO A 35 -10.27 7.56 -1.27
CA PRO A 35 -10.55 8.75 -0.47
C PRO A 35 -9.56 8.94 0.68
N PHE A 36 -8.75 7.90 0.99
CA PHE A 36 -7.85 7.89 2.15
C PHE A 36 -6.49 8.53 1.88
N PHE A 37 -6.01 8.46 0.63
CA PHE A 37 -4.61 8.75 0.29
C PHE A 37 -4.50 9.57 -0.99
N ARG A 38 -3.45 10.39 -1.07
CA ARG A 38 -3.12 11.22 -2.24
C ARG A 38 -1.75 10.85 -2.78
N VAL A 39 -1.56 11.06 -4.07
CA VAL A 39 -0.25 10.87 -4.71
C VAL A 39 0.79 11.76 -4.02
N GLY A 40 1.91 11.17 -3.64
CA GLY A 40 2.99 11.83 -2.90
C GLY A 40 2.89 11.71 -1.38
N ASP A 41 1.79 11.17 -0.83
CA ASP A 41 1.72 10.88 0.61
C ASP A 41 2.82 9.87 0.99
N GLU A 42 3.48 10.14 2.11
CA GLU A 42 4.55 9.29 2.65
C GLU A 42 4.23 8.82 4.07
N PHE A 43 4.55 7.57 4.35
CA PHE A 43 4.42 6.98 5.68
C PHE A 43 5.70 6.24 6.04
N THR A 44 6.11 6.32 7.31
CA THR A 44 7.23 5.54 7.83
C THR A 44 6.71 4.45 8.75
N VAL A 45 6.98 3.21 8.39
CA VAL A 45 6.70 2.03 9.20
C VAL A 45 7.88 1.77 10.13
N ASN A 46 7.57 1.64 11.41
CA ASN A 46 8.53 1.34 12.47
C ASN A 46 8.24 -0.04 13.06
N TYR A 47 9.16 -0.56 13.88
CA TYR A 47 9.04 -1.88 14.52
C TYR A 47 8.71 -2.99 13.53
N LEU A 48 8.30 -4.18 13.96
CA LEU A 48 8.01 -5.28 13.03
C LEU A 48 6.68 -5.05 12.30
N ALA A 49 6.71 -4.26 11.22
CA ALA A 49 5.56 -3.84 10.42
C ALA A 49 4.41 -3.24 11.25
N GLU A 50 4.71 -2.34 12.17
CA GLU A 50 3.67 -1.63 12.91
C GLU A 50 2.99 -0.58 12.02
N ARG A 51 1.66 -0.64 11.90
CA ARG A 51 0.91 0.29 11.06
C ARG A 51 1.07 1.72 11.57
N PRO A 52 1.47 2.68 10.71
CA PRO A 52 1.47 4.09 11.06
C PRO A 52 0.07 4.58 11.41
N GLU A 53 -0.08 5.35 12.49
CA GLU A 53 -1.40 5.88 12.90
C GLU A 53 -2.07 6.70 11.78
N ALA A 54 -1.27 7.40 10.96
CA ALA A 54 -1.75 8.18 9.82
C ALA A 54 -2.23 7.32 8.64
N PHE A 55 -1.94 6.01 8.61
CA PHE A 55 -2.36 5.12 7.53
C PHE A 55 -3.80 4.62 7.78
N LYS A 56 -4.79 5.36 7.25
CA LYS A 56 -6.21 5.21 7.64
C LYS A 56 -7.03 4.14 6.91
N CYS A 57 -6.43 3.31 6.05
CA CYS A 57 -7.16 2.28 5.30
C CYS A 57 -6.71 0.87 5.71
N ASP A 58 -7.57 0.13 6.42
CA ASP A 58 -7.24 -1.22 6.90
C ASP A 58 -7.13 -2.23 5.74
N TRP A 59 -7.95 -2.07 4.70
CA TRP A 59 -7.91 -2.92 3.51
C TRP A 59 -6.58 -2.81 2.77
N ALA A 60 -6.18 -1.57 2.46
CA ALA A 60 -4.89 -1.31 1.83
C ALA A 60 -3.72 -1.80 2.71
N TRP A 61 -3.83 -1.65 4.04
CA TRP A 61 -2.80 -2.12 4.95
C TRP A 61 -2.63 -3.63 4.88
N HIS A 62 -3.73 -4.37 4.93
CA HIS A 62 -3.72 -5.84 4.84
C HIS A 62 -3.02 -6.32 3.57
N ASP A 63 -3.30 -5.69 2.42
CA ASP A 63 -2.71 -6.07 1.13
C ASP A 63 -1.18 -5.88 1.08
N ILE A 64 -0.70 -4.78 1.64
CA ILE A 64 0.72 -4.41 1.60
C ILE A 64 1.53 -4.99 2.77
N HIS A 65 0.88 -5.42 3.86
CA HIS A 65 1.54 -5.84 5.10
C HIS A 65 2.60 -6.93 4.89
N LYS A 66 2.30 -7.95 4.08
CA LYS A 66 3.27 -9.04 3.79
C LYS A 66 4.54 -8.54 3.10
N ILE A 67 4.41 -7.53 2.24
CA ILE A 67 5.54 -6.93 1.52
C ILE A 67 6.41 -6.15 2.50
N ILE A 68 5.77 -5.33 3.34
CA ILE A 68 6.42 -4.57 4.40
C ILE A 68 7.17 -5.52 5.34
N MET A 69 6.52 -6.59 5.81
CA MET A 69 7.15 -7.61 6.66
C MET A 69 8.42 -8.19 6.03
N ILE A 70 8.35 -8.59 4.76
CA ILE A 70 9.51 -9.17 4.04
C ILE A 70 10.66 -8.16 3.97
N LEU A 71 10.38 -6.92 3.58
CA LEU A 71 11.40 -5.86 3.51
C LEU A 71 12.00 -5.55 4.89
N MET A 72 11.16 -5.53 5.93
CA MET A 72 11.61 -5.25 7.30
C MET A 72 12.40 -6.40 7.93
N THR A 73 12.36 -7.60 7.36
CA THR A 73 13.20 -8.73 7.74
C THR A 73 14.40 -8.94 6.80
N ASN A 74 14.79 -7.92 6.01
CA ASN A 74 15.86 -7.98 5.00
C ASN A 74 15.65 -9.05 3.91
N GLY A 75 14.39 -9.41 3.64
CA GLY A 75 14.02 -10.29 2.53
C GLY A 75 13.75 -9.49 1.24
N ASN A 76 13.72 -10.19 0.12
CA ASN A 76 13.35 -9.63 -1.19
C ASN A 76 12.53 -10.64 -2.01
N PHE A 77 12.00 -10.20 -3.15
CA PHE A 77 11.17 -11.00 -4.05
C PHE A 77 11.91 -11.45 -5.33
N GLY A 78 13.24 -11.42 -5.30
CA GLY A 78 14.09 -11.98 -6.35
C GLY A 78 14.24 -11.11 -7.60
N THR A 79 14.35 -11.78 -8.76
CA THR A 79 15.05 -11.30 -9.96
C THR A 79 14.38 -10.17 -10.75
N TRP A 80 13.11 -9.87 -10.49
CA TRP A 80 12.38 -8.82 -11.21
C TRP A 80 12.49 -7.44 -10.54
N MET A 81 12.95 -7.39 -9.29
CA MET A 81 13.13 -6.13 -8.56
C MET A 81 14.35 -5.39 -9.10
N LYS A 82 14.16 -4.13 -9.53
CA LYS A 82 15.28 -3.25 -9.95
C LYS A 82 16.20 -2.89 -8.77
N ASN A 83 15.64 -2.77 -7.59
CA ASN A 83 16.35 -2.54 -6.32
C ASN A 83 15.71 -3.48 -5.29
N GLU A 84 16.52 -4.32 -4.65
CA GLU A 84 16.07 -5.32 -3.68
C GLU A 84 15.34 -4.72 -2.46
N ASN A 85 15.53 -3.43 -2.19
CA ASN A 85 14.89 -2.72 -1.08
C ASN A 85 13.59 -1.99 -1.48
N ASN A 86 13.18 -2.04 -2.75
CA ASN A 86 12.01 -1.33 -3.24
C ASN A 86 11.01 -2.29 -3.89
N PHE A 87 9.74 -2.18 -3.48
CA PHE A 87 8.65 -2.97 -4.05
C PHE A 87 7.46 -2.06 -4.40
N ILE A 88 6.81 -2.33 -5.54
CA ILE A 88 5.56 -1.65 -5.92
C ILE A 88 4.42 -2.66 -5.78
N THR A 89 3.40 -2.28 -5.02
CA THR A 89 2.16 -3.05 -4.82
C THR A 89 0.97 -2.08 -4.80
N CYS A 90 -0.25 -2.61 -4.91
CA CYS A 90 -1.47 -1.82 -4.90
C CYS A 90 -2.50 -2.37 -3.91
N CYS A 91 -3.44 -1.51 -3.52
CA CYS A 91 -4.69 -1.91 -2.88
C CYS A 91 -5.51 -2.72 -3.88
N THR A 92 -6.08 -3.84 -3.43
CA THR A 92 -6.90 -4.74 -4.25
C THR A 92 -8.33 -4.25 -4.46
N ASP A 93 -8.79 -3.25 -3.69
CA ASP A 93 -10.12 -2.65 -3.87
C ASP A 93 -10.27 -2.07 -5.27
N GLY A 94 -9.27 -1.28 -5.73
CA GLY A 94 -8.88 -1.00 -7.13
C GLY A 94 -9.91 -0.62 -8.20
N VAL A 95 -11.21 -0.62 -7.87
CA VAL A 95 -12.36 -0.51 -8.76
C VAL A 95 -13.05 0.83 -8.56
#